data_AF-A0A538LYW1-F1
#
_entry.id   AF-A0A538LYW1-F1
#
_cell.length_a   1.000
_cell.length_b   1.000
_cell.length_c   1.000
_cell.angle_alpha   90.00
_cell.angle_beta   90.00
_cell.angle_gamma   90.00
#
_symmetry.space_group_name_H-M   'P 1'
#
loop_
_entity.id
_entity.type
_entity.pdbx_description
1 polymer ?
#
loop_
_entity_poly.entity_id
_entity_poly.type
_entity_poly.pdbx_seq_one_letter_code
_entity_poly.pdbx_strand_id
1 'polypeptide(L)'
;MEGDGVDLGGRRVHIENLGAVGWVNTAGKHTAPPRCGVHWSGGAPYWRAGGWRNRGGQVTYPLAAGGWSNGPGHWSGGYGGATFARGASLPLRYYHSVAVDPSLIPRGSRIYVPAYRHISGGWFVAQDTGGAIIGRHLDVYRPPTPQRFGTGRLLLHQRVYVIPPGA
;
A
#
# COMPACT_ATOMS: atom_id res chain seq x y z
N MET A 1 2.20 -3.95 3.87
CA MET A 1 3.23 -3.00 3.42
C MET A 1 3.58 -3.35 2.01
N GLU A 2 3.93 -2.34 1.21
CA GLU A 2 3.72 -2.36 -0.24
C GLU A 2 4.38 -3.58 -0.89
N GLY A 3 3.62 -4.19 -1.78
CA GLY A 3 4.10 -5.27 -2.62
C GLY A 3 4.03 -6.69 -2.07
N ASP A 4 3.93 -6.93 -0.76
CA ASP A 4 3.86 -8.31 -0.23
C ASP A 4 2.48 -8.97 -0.42
N GLY A 5 2.48 -10.24 -0.81
CA GLY A 5 1.26 -11.01 -1.08
C GLY A 5 1.49 -12.53 -1.05
N VAL A 6 0.47 -13.26 -1.49
CA VAL A 6 0.53 -14.71 -1.72
C VAL A 6 0.14 -15.00 -3.16
N ASP A 7 0.89 -15.88 -3.82
CA ASP A 7 0.57 -16.34 -5.17
C ASP A 7 -0.56 -17.39 -5.17
N LEU A 8 -0.96 -17.85 -6.36
CA LEU A 8 -2.01 -18.87 -6.52
C LEU A 8 -1.64 -20.23 -5.89
N GLY A 9 -0.35 -20.48 -5.61
CA GLY A 9 0.13 -21.65 -4.90
C GLY A 9 0.26 -21.44 -3.38
N GLY A 10 -0.22 -20.31 -2.85
CA GLY A 10 -0.13 -19.98 -1.44
C GLY A 10 1.27 -19.58 -0.97
N ARG A 11 2.21 -19.35 -1.90
CA ARG A 11 3.59 -18.97 -1.56
C ARG A 11 3.65 -17.46 -1.36
N ARG A 12 4.43 -17.04 -0.37
CA ARG A 12 4.72 -15.61 -0.18
C ARG A 12 5.51 -15.08 -1.38
N VAL A 13 5.07 -13.95 -1.88
CA VAL A 13 5.71 -13.20 -2.97
C VAL A 13 5.67 -11.72 -2.64
N HIS A 14 6.52 -10.94 -3.29
CA HIS A 14 6.45 -9.49 -3.28
C HIS A 14 6.55 -8.89 -4.67
N ILE A 15 6.07 -7.67 -4.84
CA ILE A 15 6.33 -6.87 -6.04
C ILE A 15 7.82 -6.50 -6.05
N GLU A 16 8.54 -6.98 -7.06
CA GLU A 16 9.95 -6.64 -7.29
C GLU A 16 10.07 -5.36 -8.12
N ASN A 17 9.20 -5.20 -9.11
CA ASN A 17 9.07 -3.98 -9.90
C ASN A 17 7.59 -3.61 -10.01
N LEU A 18 7.24 -2.37 -9.65
CA LEU A 18 5.87 -1.86 -9.78
C LEU A 18 5.46 -1.63 -11.24
N GLY A 19 6.43 -1.53 -12.16
CA GLY A 19 6.20 -1.13 -13.54
C GLY A 19 5.82 0.34 -13.67
N ALA A 20 5.63 0.79 -14.91
CA ALA A 20 5.44 2.21 -15.23
C ALA A 20 3.98 2.71 -15.14
N VAL A 21 3.01 1.81 -14.92
CA VAL A 21 1.59 2.23 -14.92
C VAL A 21 1.24 3.02 -13.65
N GLY A 22 0.25 3.90 -13.74
CA GLY A 22 -0.26 4.65 -12.59
C GLY A 22 -1.31 3.88 -11.78
N TRP A 23 -1.97 4.59 -10.86
CA TRP A 23 -3.17 4.13 -10.17
C TRP A 23 -4.42 4.62 -10.89
N VAL A 24 -5.52 3.88 -10.77
CA VAL A 24 -6.87 4.29 -11.19
C VAL A 24 -7.86 4.11 -10.05
N ASN A 25 -8.92 4.91 -10.05
CA ASN A 25 -10.06 4.75 -9.16
C ASN A 25 -11.00 3.62 -9.64
N THR A 26 -12.09 3.36 -8.92
CA THR A 26 -13.09 2.33 -9.27
C THR A 26 -13.67 2.50 -10.68
N ALA A 27 -13.84 3.76 -11.12
CA ALA A 27 -14.33 4.11 -12.45
C ALA A 27 -13.27 3.96 -13.56
N GLY A 28 -12.05 3.53 -13.24
CA GLY A 28 -10.96 3.39 -14.22
C GLY A 28 -10.25 4.72 -14.56
N LYS A 29 -10.57 5.82 -13.89
CA LYS A 29 -9.91 7.11 -14.12
C LYS A 29 -8.58 7.18 -13.36
N HIS A 30 -7.56 7.74 -14.00
CA HIS A 30 -6.26 7.93 -13.37
C HIS A 30 -6.35 8.75 -12.08
N THR A 31 -5.58 8.32 -11.09
CA THR A 31 -5.47 8.99 -9.80
C THR A 31 -4.04 8.87 -9.29
N ALA A 32 -3.57 9.89 -8.57
CA ALA A 32 -2.21 9.96 -8.06
C ALA A 32 -2.23 10.33 -6.57
N PRO A 33 -1.25 9.82 -5.79
CA PRO A 33 -1.16 10.15 -4.38
C PRO A 33 -0.84 11.63 -4.22
N PRO A 34 -1.37 12.28 -3.16
CA PRO A 34 -1.00 13.65 -2.89
C PRO A 34 0.46 13.73 -2.45
N ARG A 35 1.08 14.91 -2.62
CA ARG A 35 2.39 15.19 -1.98
C ARG A 35 2.32 15.19 -0.45
N CYS A 36 1.16 15.51 0.12
CA CYS A 36 0.90 15.42 1.55
C CYS A 36 -0.60 15.21 1.80
N GLY A 37 -0.93 14.44 2.83
CA GLY A 37 -2.32 14.13 3.20
C GLY A 37 -2.86 12.87 2.53
N VAL A 38 -4.18 12.73 2.47
CA VAL A 38 -4.87 11.48 2.07
C VAL A 38 -5.78 11.62 0.85
N HIS A 39 -5.86 12.82 0.26
CA HIS A 39 -6.74 13.11 -0.86
C HIS A 39 -6.03 12.88 -2.19
N TRP A 40 -6.45 11.85 -2.91
CA TRP A 40 -5.89 11.50 -4.22
C TRP A 40 -6.51 12.33 -5.35
N SER A 41 -5.74 12.63 -6.39
CA SER A 41 -6.12 13.58 -7.45
C SER A 41 -7.39 13.20 -8.23
N GLY A 42 -7.68 11.90 -8.38
CA GLY A 42 -8.84 11.36 -9.08
C GLY A 42 -9.79 10.57 -8.17
N GLY A 43 -9.74 10.80 -6.85
CA GLY A 43 -10.42 9.97 -5.86
C GLY A 43 -9.60 8.74 -5.45
N ALA A 44 -10.13 7.97 -4.50
CA ALA A 44 -9.39 6.88 -3.86
C ALA A 44 -8.82 5.88 -4.89
N PRO A 45 -7.55 5.46 -4.72
CA PRO A 45 -6.95 4.46 -5.59
C PRO A 45 -7.69 3.13 -5.38
N TYR A 46 -7.95 2.43 -6.47
CA TYR A 46 -8.64 1.14 -6.44
C TYR A 46 -7.82 0.04 -7.10
N TRP A 47 -7.12 0.34 -8.20
CA TRP A 47 -6.31 -0.63 -8.92
C TRP A 47 -5.16 0.02 -9.69
N ARG A 48 -4.24 -0.79 -10.23
CA ARG A 48 -3.22 -0.34 -11.19
C ARG A 48 -3.89 -0.05 -12.54
N ALA A 49 -3.33 0.88 -13.32
CA ALA A 49 -3.97 1.33 -14.57
C ALA A 49 -4.04 0.27 -15.69
N GLY A 50 -3.23 -0.80 -15.61
CA GLY A 50 -3.39 -1.98 -16.46
C GLY A 50 -4.47 -2.95 -15.96
N GLY A 51 -4.58 -4.11 -16.62
CA GLY A 51 -5.46 -5.20 -16.22
C GLY A 51 -6.83 -5.19 -16.91
N TRP A 52 -7.84 -5.75 -16.24
CA TRP A 52 -9.17 -5.96 -16.80
C TRP A 52 -10.10 -4.76 -16.58
N ARG A 53 -10.92 -4.43 -17.60
CA ARG A 53 -11.93 -3.36 -17.57
C ARG A 53 -13.28 -3.86 -18.07
N ASN A 54 -14.37 -3.38 -17.49
CA ASN A 54 -15.70 -3.69 -18.00
C ASN A 54 -16.05 -2.82 -19.22
N ARG A 55 -17.22 -3.03 -19.84
CA ARG A 55 -17.67 -2.25 -21.01
C ARG A 55 -17.70 -0.74 -20.77
N GLY A 56 -17.92 -0.30 -19.53
CA GLY A 56 -17.91 1.11 -19.13
C GLY A 56 -16.52 1.66 -18.79
N GLY A 57 -15.45 0.90 -18.99
CA GLY A 57 -14.07 1.29 -18.66
C GLY A 57 -13.73 1.21 -17.16
N GLN A 58 -14.64 0.69 -16.32
CA GLN A 58 -14.41 0.57 -14.88
C GLN A 58 -13.55 -0.65 -14.56
N VAL A 59 -12.89 -0.65 -13.42
CA VAL A 59 -12.09 -1.80 -12.97
C VAL A 59 -13.00 -3.01 -12.75
N THR A 60 -12.57 -4.17 -13.27
CA THR A 60 -13.16 -5.49 -13.01
C THR A 60 -12.03 -6.53 -12.96
N TYR A 61 -12.28 -7.73 -12.45
CA TYR A 61 -11.35 -8.85 -12.41
C TYR A 61 -12.10 -10.17 -12.19
N PRO A 62 -11.56 -11.32 -12.65
CA PRO A 62 -12.19 -12.62 -12.41
C PRO A 62 -12.16 -12.99 -10.92
N LEU A 63 -13.23 -13.60 -10.44
CA LEU A 63 -13.34 -14.10 -9.07
C LEU A 63 -12.95 -15.58 -9.02
N ALA A 64 -12.36 -16.02 -7.90
CA ALA A 64 -11.97 -17.43 -7.71
C ALA A 64 -13.16 -18.40 -7.79
N ALA A 65 -14.35 -17.95 -7.39
CA ALA A 65 -15.60 -18.73 -7.48
C ALA A 65 -16.26 -18.68 -8.89
N GLY A 66 -15.59 -18.09 -9.88
CA GLY A 66 -16.17 -17.79 -11.18
C GLY A 66 -16.90 -16.44 -11.22
N GLY A 67 -17.17 -15.96 -12.44
CA GLY A 67 -17.74 -14.63 -12.67
C GLY A 67 -16.71 -13.49 -12.53
N TRP A 68 -17.22 -12.26 -12.48
CA TRP A 68 -16.41 -11.03 -12.49
C TRP A 68 -16.83 -10.10 -11.36
N SER A 69 -15.87 -9.37 -10.80
CA SER A 69 -16.12 -8.43 -9.69
C SER A 69 -17.02 -7.25 -10.07
N ASN A 70 -17.02 -6.83 -11.34
CA ASN A 70 -17.84 -5.72 -11.82
C ASN A 70 -18.21 -5.86 -13.31
N GLY A 71 -18.91 -6.93 -13.65
CA GLY A 71 -19.30 -7.27 -15.02
C GLY A 71 -18.15 -7.81 -15.88
N PRO A 72 -18.44 -8.40 -17.05
CA PRO A 72 -17.44 -9.05 -17.89
C PRO A 72 -16.30 -8.11 -18.28
N GLY A 73 -15.07 -8.59 -18.12
CA GLY A 73 -13.87 -7.83 -18.40
C GLY A 73 -13.32 -8.07 -19.81
N HIS A 74 -12.74 -7.02 -20.39
CA HIS A 74 -11.79 -7.10 -21.49
C HIS A 74 -10.41 -6.64 -20.99
N TRP A 75 -9.35 -7.16 -21.59
CA TRP A 75 -7.99 -6.82 -21.19
C TRP A 75 -7.63 -5.41 -21.72
N SER A 76 -7.23 -4.52 -20.82
CA SER A 76 -6.90 -3.11 -21.11
C SER A 76 -5.38 -2.86 -21.10
N GLY A 77 -4.58 -3.90 -21.29
CA GLY A 77 -3.11 -3.83 -21.34
C GLY A 77 -2.42 -4.27 -20.04
N GLY A 78 -1.11 -4.52 -20.14
CA GLY A 78 -0.30 -5.02 -19.03
C GLY A 78 0.01 -3.97 -17.97
N TYR A 79 0.62 -4.41 -16.88
CA TYR A 79 1.02 -3.55 -15.76
C TYR A 79 2.34 -2.78 -16.01
N GLY A 80 2.69 -2.55 -17.28
CA GLY A 80 3.87 -1.77 -17.67
C GLY A 80 5.19 -2.33 -17.14
N GLY A 81 5.38 -3.65 -17.24
CA GLY A 81 6.61 -4.31 -16.80
C GLY A 81 6.67 -4.64 -15.30
N ALA A 82 5.54 -4.67 -14.61
CA ALA A 82 5.52 -5.10 -13.20
C ALA A 82 5.97 -6.56 -13.06
N THR A 83 6.85 -6.84 -12.10
CA THR A 83 7.38 -8.18 -11.79
C THR A 83 7.19 -8.51 -10.31
N PHE A 84 7.23 -9.80 -10.00
CA PHE A 84 7.11 -10.32 -8.65
C PHE A 84 8.27 -11.27 -8.35
N ALA A 85 8.79 -11.21 -7.13
CA ALA A 85 9.80 -12.12 -6.62
C ALA A 85 9.26 -12.93 -5.43
N ARG A 86 9.92 -14.06 -5.13
CA ARG A 86 9.53 -14.94 -4.02
C ARG A 86 9.94 -14.36 -2.67
N GLY A 87 9.19 -14.73 -1.63
CA GLY A 87 9.46 -14.31 -0.26
C GLY A 87 8.96 -12.90 0.04
N ALA A 88 9.21 -12.45 1.27
CA ALA A 88 8.85 -11.11 1.71
C ALA A 88 9.86 -10.08 1.15
N SER A 89 9.38 -8.88 0.83
CA SER A 89 10.22 -7.77 0.33
C SER A 89 11.24 -7.30 1.38
N LEU A 90 10.81 -7.24 2.64
CA LEU A 90 11.56 -6.70 3.77
C LEU A 90 11.23 -7.50 5.04
N PRO A 91 12.17 -7.61 6.02
CA PRO A 91 11.94 -8.32 7.28
C PRO A 91 11.11 -7.48 8.27
N LEU A 92 9.90 -7.09 7.87
CA LEU A 92 9.03 -6.20 8.64
C LEU A 92 8.38 -6.92 9.82
N ARG A 93 8.19 -6.21 10.93
CA ARG A 93 7.60 -6.70 12.18
C ARG A 93 6.35 -5.91 12.53
N TYR A 94 5.26 -6.63 12.80
CA TYR A 94 3.99 -6.00 13.15
C TYR A 94 4.13 -5.09 14.35
N TYR A 95 3.56 -3.89 14.25
CA TYR A 95 3.63 -2.83 15.25
C TYR A 95 5.06 -2.40 15.65
N HIS A 96 6.04 -2.67 14.79
CA HIS A 96 7.41 -2.21 14.96
C HIS A 96 7.97 -1.57 13.69
N SER A 97 7.47 -1.94 12.51
CA SER A 97 7.88 -1.35 11.24
C SER A 97 6.87 -0.32 10.76
N VAL A 98 7.36 0.77 10.18
CA VAL A 98 6.56 1.82 9.57
C VAL A 98 7.15 2.20 8.21
N ALA A 99 6.27 2.46 7.24
CA ALA A 99 6.63 3.05 5.96
C ALA A 99 6.60 4.57 6.07
N VAL A 100 7.59 5.24 5.47
CA VAL A 100 7.78 6.69 5.57
C VAL A 100 8.13 7.32 4.22
N ASP A 101 8.06 8.64 4.15
CA ASP A 101 8.77 9.42 3.13
C ASP A 101 10.24 9.60 3.55
N PRO A 102 11.22 8.99 2.85
CA PRO A 102 12.63 9.04 3.22
C PRO A 102 13.25 10.44 3.05
N SER A 103 12.63 11.34 2.28
CA SER A 103 13.09 12.73 2.16
C SER A 103 12.82 13.55 3.42
N LEU A 104 11.88 13.08 4.27
CA LEU A 104 11.52 13.72 5.53
C LEU A 104 12.00 12.92 6.75
N ILE A 105 11.88 11.59 6.72
CA ILE A 105 12.28 10.70 7.80
C ILE A 105 13.25 9.65 7.25
N PRO A 106 14.55 9.74 7.56
CA PRO A 106 15.54 8.78 7.08
C PRO A 106 15.20 7.34 7.48
N ARG A 107 15.48 6.37 6.60
CA ARG A 107 15.36 4.94 6.94
C ARG A 107 16.23 4.61 8.15
N GLY A 108 15.73 3.74 9.02
CA GLY A 108 16.34 3.38 10.30
C GLY A 108 15.99 4.30 11.47
N SER A 109 15.30 5.43 11.23
CA SER A 109 14.85 6.32 12.32
C SER A 109 13.96 5.58 13.32
N ARG A 110 14.13 5.87 14.61
CA ARG A 110 13.19 5.45 15.67
C ARG A 110 12.08 6.48 15.77
N ILE A 111 10.83 6.03 15.71
CA ILE A 111 9.65 6.89 15.66
C ILE A 111 8.76 6.54 16.85
N TYR A 112 8.47 7.52 17.69
CA TYR A 112 7.46 7.38 18.74
C TYR A 112 6.13 7.95 18.27
N VAL A 113 5.10 7.11 18.31
CA VAL A 113 3.72 7.45 17.97
C VAL A 113 2.85 7.27 19.22
N PRO A 114 2.52 8.35 19.97
CA PRO A 114 1.76 8.27 21.23
C PRO A 114 0.40 7.58 21.10
N ALA A 115 -0.23 7.66 19.92
CA ALA A 115 -1.49 6.98 19.62
C ALA A 115 -1.39 5.45 19.70
N TYR A 116 -0.18 4.92 19.56
CA TYR A 116 0.15 3.51 19.71
C TYR A 116 0.89 3.20 21.02
N ARG A 117 0.92 4.10 22.02
CA ARG A 117 1.66 3.82 23.29
C ARG A 117 1.29 2.49 23.96
N HIS A 118 0.05 2.04 23.80
CA HIS A 118 -0.47 0.79 24.37
C HIS A 118 -0.15 -0.45 23.51
N ILE A 119 0.47 -0.26 22.34
CA ILE A 119 0.78 -1.29 21.37
C ILE A 119 2.26 -1.11 20.99
N SER A 120 3.12 -2.04 21.44
CA SER A 120 4.58 -1.93 21.23
C SER A 120 5.25 -0.75 21.97
N GLY A 121 4.62 -0.24 23.02
CA GLY A 121 5.11 0.96 23.72
C GLY A 121 5.12 2.22 22.85
N GLY A 122 4.47 2.20 21.68
CA GLY A 122 4.41 3.31 20.72
C GLY A 122 5.65 3.50 19.86
N TRP A 123 6.64 2.60 19.91
CA TRP A 123 7.90 2.74 19.18
C TRP A 123 7.95 1.92 17.89
N PHE A 124 8.42 2.56 16.83
CA PHE A 124 8.55 2.01 15.48
C PHE A 124 9.92 2.33 14.88
N VAL A 125 10.28 1.62 13.82
CA VAL A 125 11.47 1.86 13.01
C VAL A 125 11.03 2.13 11.57
N ALA A 126 11.57 3.18 10.97
CA ALA A 126 11.37 3.50 9.55
C ALA A 126 12.08 2.45 8.67
N GLN A 127 11.36 1.42 8.25
CA GLN A 127 11.95 0.29 7.52
C GLN A 127 11.46 0.19 6.08
N ASP A 128 10.35 0.83 5.75
CA ASP A 128 9.70 0.71 4.45
C ASP A 128 9.38 2.08 3.83
N THR A 129 8.97 2.09 2.58
CA THR A 129 8.44 3.25 1.85
C THR A 129 7.19 2.85 1.08
N GLY A 130 6.49 3.81 0.48
CA GLY A 130 5.37 3.50 -0.40
C GLY A 130 5.07 4.64 -1.32
N GLY A 131 4.59 4.35 -2.53
CA GLY A 131 4.30 5.37 -3.53
C GLY A 131 3.27 6.40 -3.07
N ALA A 132 2.41 6.05 -2.10
CA ALA A 132 1.42 6.93 -1.49
C ALA A 132 1.84 7.54 -0.14
N ILE A 133 2.99 7.14 0.38
CA ILE A 133 3.50 7.58 1.68
C ILE A 133 4.47 8.73 1.43
N ILE A 134 3.90 9.90 1.11
CA ILE A 134 4.63 11.12 0.75
C ILE A 134 4.37 12.21 1.80
N GLY A 135 5.43 12.92 2.18
CA GLY A 135 5.43 13.99 3.17
C GLY A 135 5.17 13.47 4.60
N ARG A 136 4.33 14.19 5.35
CA ARG A 136 3.97 13.86 6.75
C ARG A 136 2.92 12.74 6.82
N HIS A 137 3.24 11.60 6.23
CA HIS A 137 2.39 10.42 6.16
C HIS A 137 3.18 9.19 6.64
N LEU A 138 2.59 8.41 7.54
CA LEU A 138 3.14 7.14 8.03
C LEU A 138 2.14 6.03 7.75
N ASP A 139 2.60 4.89 7.26
CA ASP A 139 1.80 3.66 7.23
C ASP A 139 2.40 2.63 8.20
N VAL A 140 1.59 2.12 9.13
CA VAL A 140 2.04 1.22 10.20
C VAL A 140 1.85 -0.22 9.77
N TYR A 141 2.89 -1.06 9.94
CA TYR A 141 2.79 -2.46 9.60
C TYR A 141 1.96 -3.18 10.66
N ARG A 142 0.80 -3.69 10.28
CA ARG A 142 -0.15 -4.31 11.21
C ARG A 142 -0.47 -5.74 10.78
N PRO A 143 -0.84 -6.62 11.73
CA PRO A 143 -1.33 -7.94 11.38
C PRO A 143 -2.61 -7.81 10.53
N PRO A 144 -2.85 -8.76 9.62
CA PRO A 144 -4.04 -8.75 8.79
C PRO A 144 -5.30 -8.78 9.65
N THR A 145 -6.33 -8.05 9.23
CA THR A 145 -7.64 -8.12 9.87
C THR A 145 -8.35 -9.41 9.45
N PRO A 146 -9.10 -10.09 10.34
CA PRO A 146 -9.94 -11.24 9.95
C PRO A 146 -10.97 -10.89 8.87
N GLN A 147 -11.34 -9.62 8.78
CA GLN A 147 -12.24 -9.11 7.75
C GLN A 147 -11.49 -8.96 6.42
N ARG A 148 -12.00 -9.63 5.36
CA ARG A 148 -11.41 -9.66 4.01
C ARG A 148 -11.26 -8.28 3.36
N PHE A 149 -12.09 -7.32 3.78
CA PHE A 149 -12.07 -5.91 3.37
C PHE A 149 -12.19 -5.03 4.62
N GLY A 150 -11.32 -5.26 5.61
CA GLY A 150 -11.34 -4.51 6.86
C GLY A 150 -11.17 -3.01 6.65
N THR A 151 -11.84 -2.20 7.48
CA THR A 151 -11.59 -0.76 7.51
C THR A 151 -10.18 -0.52 8.03
N GLY A 152 -9.33 0.08 7.19
CA GLY A 152 -8.06 0.63 7.65
C GLY A 152 -8.28 1.60 8.83
N ARG A 153 -7.30 1.72 9.72
CA ARG A 153 -7.35 2.71 10.80
C ARG A 153 -6.58 3.94 10.35
N LEU A 154 -7.31 4.98 9.95
CA LEU A 154 -6.73 6.28 9.63
C LEU A 154 -6.71 7.16 10.88
N LEU A 155 -5.54 7.66 11.24
CA LEU A 155 -5.37 8.62 12.32
C LEU A 155 -4.80 9.91 11.73
N LEU A 156 -5.57 11.00 11.80
CA LEU A 156 -5.17 12.30 11.28
C LEU A 156 -4.62 13.19 12.41
N HIS A 157 -3.77 14.15 12.05
CA HIS A 157 -3.23 15.17 12.96
C HIS A 157 -2.53 14.61 14.20
N GLN A 158 -1.96 13.40 14.09
CA GLN A 158 -1.20 12.80 15.18
C GLN A 158 0.18 13.45 15.29
N ARG A 159 0.58 13.74 16.53
CA ARG A 159 1.97 14.10 16.82
C ARG A 159 2.81 12.84 16.79
N VAL A 160 3.98 12.94 16.18
CA VAL A 160 4.99 11.87 16.16
C VAL A 160 6.35 12.49 16.46
N TYR A 161 7.22 11.71 17.08
CA TYR A 161 8.56 12.14 17.44
C TYR A 161 9.56 11.23 16.72
N VAL A 162 10.60 11.82 16.15
CA VAL A 162 11.56 11.11 15.30
C VAL A 162 12.95 11.28 15.90
N ILE A 163 13.62 10.16 16.10
CA ILE A 163 15.04 10.10 16.44
C ILE A 163 15.76 9.54 15.19
N PRO A 164 16.56 10.35 14.48
CA PRO A 164 17.32 9.90 13.33
C PRO A 164 18.29 8.76 13.69
N PRO A 165 18.74 7.95 12.72
CA PRO A 165 19.78 6.96 12.95
C PRO A 165 21.06 7.63 13.46
N GLY A 166 21.71 7.01 14.46
CA GLY A 166 23.01 7.48 14.99
C GLY A 166 22.94 8.65 15.98
N ALA A 167 21.73 9.11 16.34
CA ALA A 167 21.51 10.07 17.42
C ALA A 167 21.44 9.41 18.81
#